data_AF-A0A7C5HYV5-F1
#
_entry.id   AF-A0A7C5HYV5-F1
#
_cell.length_a   1.000
_cell.length_b   1.000
_cell.length_c   1.000
_cell.angle_alpha   90.00
_cell.angle_beta   90.00
_cell.angle_gamma   90.00
#
_symmetry.space_group_name_H-M   'P 1'
#
loop_
_entity.id
_entity.type
_entity.pdbx_description
1 polymer ?
#
loop_
_entity_poly.entity_id
_entity_poly.type
_entity_poly.pdbx_seq_one_letter_code
_entity_poly.pdbx_strand_id
1 'polypeptide(L)'
;MRKNRLGRGYVLVVILLLMQLAVFAGTPEQVASKTGLDQDLFATLNVQVNGAKLGVFIVAVTERALHSKVSAKLMETLRPYVGRNALYVNPTVEDVVSSFPFDPGGFRVSQDGAPDFVPAPADWVEISDGFLSGKFVMNPGGASYGSGSEGLLLMDGHIDITKPFTVSYAGQSATFTIRKAYVPPAPSTTGAMASSPAQPPVDVPLPAQVTDLQDALMTGEFTPERMASLFSLPLALVQTLDIGMHGSELRLLLVLLAAPVRDASFSGDLLASIDPLIGTGAVMVWAISRAGSAFTPWSFFIQQNGTNYVFFSDTSFVELTPRFLRAKEVPAGQVVAGVIRLQKGVDASVEFKVFYGTNSVTFNAQ
;
A
#
# COMPACT_ATOMS: atom_id res chain seq x y z
N MET A 1 -29.53 5.84 43.57
CA MET A 1 -29.82 4.97 42.40
C MET A 1 -28.89 5.35 41.26
N ARG A 2 -28.06 4.39 40.83
CA ARG A 2 -27.25 4.45 39.60
C ARG A 2 -28.14 4.66 38.37
N LYS A 3 -27.72 5.51 37.45
CA LYS A 3 -27.86 5.26 36.00
C LYS A 3 -26.60 5.76 35.27
N ASN A 4 -25.64 4.85 35.15
CA ASN A 4 -24.69 4.83 34.04
C ASN A 4 -25.50 4.67 32.75
N ARG A 5 -25.20 5.45 31.70
CA ARG A 5 -25.19 4.95 30.31
C ARG A 5 -24.14 5.70 29.50
N LEU A 6 -23.00 5.02 29.37
CA LEU A 6 -22.08 4.98 28.22
C LEU A 6 -22.13 6.19 27.27
N GLY A 7 -21.24 7.15 27.51
CA GLY A 7 -20.81 8.12 26.50
C GLY A 7 -19.59 7.59 25.77
N ARG A 8 -19.77 7.25 24.48
CA ARG A 8 -18.77 7.34 23.40
C ARG A 8 -17.34 6.85 23.73
N GLY A 9 -17.17 5.54 23.79
CA GLY A 9 -15.88 4.92 23.46
C GLY A 9 -15.78 4.76 21.95
N TYR A 10 -15.39 5.81 21.23
CA TYR A 10 -14.92 5.63 19.85
C TYR A 10 -13.60 4.88 19.95
N VAL A 11 -13.58 3.61 19.58
CA VAL A 11 -12.35 2.86 19.35
C VAL A 11 -11.69 3.51 18.13
N LEU A 12 -10.78 4.44 18.41
CA LEU A 12 -9.97 5.15 17.44
C LEU A 12 -8.95 4.17 16.86
N VAL A 13 -9.35 3.36 15.87
CA VAL A 13 -8.39 2.51 15.13
C VAL A 13 -7.62 3.43 14.19
N VAL A 14 -6.46 3.90 14.67
CA VAL A 14 -5.51 4.72 13.91
C VAL A 14 -4.34 3.82 13.54
N ILE A 15 -4.26 3.58 12.22
CA ILE A 15 -3.08 3.44 11.36
C ILE A 15 -1.93 2.60 11.91
N LEU A 16 -1.64 1.49 11.23
CA LEU A 16 -0.42 0.71 11.47
C LEU A 16 -0.05 -0.01 10.17
N LEU A 17 -0.19 0.67 9.03
CA LEU A 17 -0.41 -0.08 7.79
C LEU A 17 0.86 -0.57 7.07
N LEU A 18 2.08 -0.05 7.26
CA LEU A 18 3.07 -0.28 6.17
C LEU A 18 4.56 -0.56 6.46
N MET A 19 5.06 -0.61 7.70
CA MET A 19 6.53 -0.48 7.86
C MET A 19 7.32 -1.74 8.26
N GLN A 20 6.70 -2.84 8.70
CA GLN A 20 7.40 -3.68 9.69
C GLN A 20 8.13 -4.91 9.12
N LEU A 21 7.69 -5.45 7.98
CA LEU A 21 8.53 -6.41 7.24
C LEU A 21 9.81 -5.74 6.67
N ALA A 22 9.90 -4.41 6.71
CA ALA A 22 11.09 -3.68 6.28
C ALA A 22 12.01 -3.33 7.47
N VAL A 23 11.45 -3.09 8.66
CA VAL A 23 12.20 -2.66 9.86
C VAL A 23 13.11 -3.75 10.45
N PHE A 24 12.67 -5.01 10.47
CA PHE A 24 13.44 -6.09 11.10
C PHE A 24 14.35 -6.87 10.15
N ALA A 25 14.12 -6.80 8.83
CA ALA A 25 14.82 -7.60 7.83
C ALA A 25 15.18 -6.84 6.53
N GLY A 26 14.84 -5.55 6.41
CA GLY A 26 14.99 -4.79 5.17
C GLY A 26 16.24 -3.92 5.12
N THR A 27 16.95 -3.92 3.98
CA THR A 27 17.94 -2.86 3.71
C THR A 27 17.23 -1.50 3.51
N PRO A 28 17.91 -0.35 3.65
CA PRO A 28 17.33 0.96 3.33
C PRO A 28 16.69 1.01 1.93
N GLU A 29 17.24 0.31 0.94
CA GLU A 29 16.66 0.18 -0.40
C GLU A 29 15.31 -0.54 -0.38
N GLN A 30 15.22 -1.63 0.38
CA GLN A 30 13.98 -2.40 0.50
C GLN A 30 12.91 -1.62 1.26
N VAL A 31 13.31 -0.87 2.28
CA VAL A 31 12.40 0.04 3.02
C VAL A 31 11.92 1.16 2.09
N ALA A 32 12.82 1.88 1.42
CA ALA A 32 12.48 2.93 0.46
C ALA A 32 11.57 2.42 -0.66
N SER A 33 11.85 1.23 -1.19
CA SER A 33 11.02 0.59 -2.22
C SER A 33 9.62 0.26 -1.71
N LYS A 34 9.47 -0.20 -0.47
CA LYS A 34 8.16 -0.57 0.12
C LYS A 34 7.35 0.67 0.51
N THR A 35 8.00 1.69 1.07
CA THR A 35 7.35 2.88 1.65
C THR A 35 7.26 4.05 0.70
N GLY A 36 8.04 4.03 -0.39
CA GLY A 36 8.16 5.15 -1.33
C GLY A 36 8.82 6.37 -0.71
N LEU A 37 9.41 6.23 0.49
CA LEU A 37 10.21 7.27 1.10
C LEU A 37 11.59 7.28 0.47
N ASP A 38 12.10 8.46 0.16
CA ASP A 38 13.50 8.59 -0.19
C ASP A 38 14.38 8.19 1.01
N GLN A 39 15.51 7.54 0.73
CA GLN A 39 16.38 6.98 1.77
C GLN A 39 16.94 8.03 2.75
N ASP A 40 17.01 9.30 2.35
CA ASP A 40 17.46 10.39 3.22
C ASP A 40 16.37 10.90 4.17
N LEU A 41 15.12 10.44 4.01
CA LEU A 41 13.97 10.89 4.80
C LEU A 41 13.63 9.94 5.96
N PHE A 42 14.25 8.76 6.04
CA PHE A 42 13.96 7.84 7.12
C PHE A 42 15.21 7.16 7.68
N ALA A 43 15.08 6.67 8.90
CA ALA A 43 16.05 5.82 9.55
C ALA A 43 15.34 4.68 10.27
N THR A 44 16.08 3.61 10.54
CA THR A 44 15.60 2.50 11.36
C THR A 44 16.64 2.20 12.43
N LEU A 45 16.23 2.21 13.70
CA LEU A 45 17.05 1.78 14.82
C LEU A 45 16.57 0.41 15.30
N ASN A 46 17.49 -0.54 15.43
CA ASN A 46 17.20 -1.87 15.94
C ASN A 46 17.83 -2.01 17.32
N VAL A 47 17.00 -2.07 18.36
CA VAL A 47 17.42 -2.08 19.76
C VAL A 47 17.03 -3.40 20.40
N GLN A 48 17.85 -3.90 21.32
CA GLN A 48 17.46 -5.00 22.19
C GLN A 48 16.94 -4.46 23.52
N VAL A 49 15.71 -4.82 23.88
CA VAL A 49 15.08 -4.43 25.14
C VAL A 49 14.51 -5.69 25.80
N ASN A 50 15.01 -6.01 27.00
CA ASN A 50 14.60 -7.20 27.77
C ASN A 50 14.63 -8.52 26.95
N GLY A 51 15.59 -8.65 26.03
CA GLY A 51 15.74 -9.83 25.17
C GLY A 51 14.84 -9.86 23.93
N ALA A 52 13.96 -8.87 23.76
CA ALA A 52 13.14 -8.69 22.56
C ALA A 52 13.70 -7.59 21.65
N LYS A 53 13.58 -7.80 20.34
CA LYS A 53 14.03 -6.84 19.32
C LYS A 53 12.97 -5.76 19.13
N LEU A 54 13.33 -4.52 19.43
CA LEU A 54 12.55 -3.32 19.17
C LEU A 54 13.05 -2.66 17.89
N GLY A 55 12.16 -2.53 16.91
CA GLY A 55 12.40 -1.79 15.69
C GLY A 55 11.80 -0.40 15.80
N VAL A 56 12.60 0.65 15.65
CA VAL A 56 12.16 2.04 15.70
C VAL A 56 12.30 2.65 14.33
N PHE A 57 11.19 2.85 13.64
CA PHE A 57 11.15 3.52 12.35
C PHE A 57 10.94 5.02 12.53
N ILE A 58 11.81 5.83 11.93
CA ILE A 58 11.84 7.29 12.11
C ILE A 58 11.77 7.94 10.75
N VAL A 59 10.87 8.90 10.54
CA VAL A 59 10.70 9.61 9.27
C VAL A 59 10.69 11.12 9.50
N ALA A 60 11.47 11.85 8.71
CA ALA A 60 11.42 13.30 8.64
C ALA A 60 10.13 13.77 7.97
N VAL A 61 9.30 14.54 8.70
CA VAL A 61 8.03 15.05 8.20
C VAL A 61 8.26 16.26 7.30
N THR A 62 8.35 15.98 6.01
CA THR A 62 8.58 16.95 4.94
C THR A 62 7.55 16.76 3.84
N GLU A 63 7.36 17.76 2.96
CA GLU A 63 6.52 17.60 1.76
C GLU A 63 6.91 16.36 0.95
N ARG A 64 8.22 16.09 0.80
CA ARG A 64 8.73 14.87 0.13
C ARG A 64 8.23 13.59 0.80
N ALA A 65 8.22 13.55 2.14
CA ALA A 65 7.72 12.39 2.87
C ALA A 65 6.21 12.21 2.72
N LEU A 66 5.44 13.29 2.58
CA LEU A 66 3.99 13.20 2.33
C LEU A 66 3.65 12.74 0.91
N HIS A 67 4.57 12.85 -0.04
CA HIS A 67 4.44 12.27 -1.38
C HIS A 67 4.80 10.78 -1.45
N SER A 68 5.21 10.17 -0.34
CA SER A 68 5.47 8.73 -0.26
C SER A 68 4.19 7.91 -0.08
N LYS A 69 4.29 6.58 0.05
CA LYS A 69 3.17 5.63 0.12
C LYS A 69 2.49 5.60 1.50
N VAL A 70 2.48 6.73 2.20
CA VAL A 70 1.85 6.92 3.50
C VAL A 70 0.33 6.88 3.32
N SER A 71 -0.39 6.21 4.24
CA SER A 71 -1.86 6.12 4.16
C SER A 71 -2.51 7.52 4.20
N ALA A 72 -3.62 7.71 3.49
CA ALA A 72 -4.33 9.01 3.45
C ALA A 72 -4.63 9.57 4.84
N LYS A 73 -5.02 8.70 5.79
CA LYS A 73 -5.28 9.09 7.18
C LYS A 73 -4.02 9.58 7.90
N LEU A 74 -2.85 8.98 7.62
CA LEU A 74 -1.59 9.39 8.25
C LEU A 74 -1.07 10.66 7.59
N MET A 75 -1.27 10.81 6.28
CA MET A 75 -1.02 12.07 5.59
C MET A 75 -1.84 13.21 6.19
N GLU A 76 -3.14 13.00 6.46
CA GLU A 76 -4.00 14.00 7.12
C GLU A 76 -3.48 14.35 8.52
N THR A 77 -3.06 13.35 9.30
CA THR A 77 -2.46 13.57 10.63
C THR A 77 -1.13 14.32 10.55
N LEU A 78 -0.26 14.03 9.58
CA LEU A 78 1.09 14.60 9.49
C LEU A 78 1.12 15.97 8.79
N ARG A 79 0.15 16.28 7.93
CA ARG A 79 0.12 17.52 7.13
C ARG A 79 0.27 18.81 7.95
N PRO A 80 -0.35 18.98 9.14
CA PRO A 80 -0.17 20.18 9.95
C PRO A 80 1.27 20.39 10.48
N TYR A 81 2.13 19.38 10.39
CA TYR A 81 3.47 19.39 10.96
C TYR A 81 4.57 19.50 9.91
N VAL A 82 4.21 19.60 8.63
CA VAL A 82 5.17 19.84 7.56
C VAL A 82 5.84 21.20 7.76
N GLY A 83 7.17 21.22 7.68
CA GLY A 83 7.97 22.43 7.89
C GLY A 83 8.15 22.81 9.37
N ARG A 84 7.64 22.01 10.33
CA ARG A 84 7.80 22.24 11.77
C ARG A 84 8.97 21.49 12.40
N ASN A 85 9.94 21.04 11.59
CA ASN A 85 11.07 20.22 12.05
C ASN A 85 10.59 19.04 12.92
N ALA A 86 9.71 18.20 12.36
CA ALA A 86 9.10 17.10 13.08
C ALA A 86 9.57 15.73 12.55
N LEU A 87 9.64 14.74 13.44
CA LEU A 87 9.92 13.35 13.12
C LEU A 87 8.72 12.48 13.49
N TYR A 88 8.22 11.70 12.54
CA TYR A 88 7.29 10.61 12.83
C TYR A 88 8.09 9.41 13.36
N VAL A 89 7.62 8.80 14.43
CA VAL A 89 8.31 7.71 15.13
C VAL A 89 7.34 6.55 15.36
N ASN A 90 7.72 5.37 14.87
CA ASN A 90 6.95 4.13 15.01
C ASN A 90 7.82 3.02 15.63
N PRO A 91 7.81 2.88 16.96
CA PRO A 91 8.33 1.70 17.65
C PRO A 91 7.45 0.46 17.39
N THR A 92 8.10 -0.67 17.20
CA THR A 92 7.48 -1.93 16.78
C THR A 92 8.16 -3.12 17.43
N VAL A 93 7.39 -4.16 17.74
CA VAL A 93 7.90 -5.51 18.06
C VAL A 93 7.17 -6.59 17.23
N GLU A 94 7.84 -7.72 17.01
CA GLU A 94 7.28 -8.86 16.26
C GLU A 94 6.13 -9.55 17.01
N ASP A 95 6.16 -9.52 18.34
CA ASP A 95 5.13 -10.13 19.18
C ASP A 95 3.87 -9.26 19.30
N VAL A 96 2.71 -9.91 19.39
CA VAL A 96 1.45 -9.22 19.69
C VAL A 96 1.36 -8.95 21.19
N VAL A 97 1.74 -7.74 21.59
CA VAL A 97 1.71 -7.24 22.98
C VAL A 97 0.84 -6.00 23.10
N SER A 98 0.26 -5.79 24.28
CA SER A 98 -0.51 -4.57 24.62
C SER A 98 0.34 -3.47 25.24
N SER A 99 1.55 -3.80 25.68
CA SER A 99 2.57 -2.85 26.15
C SER A 99 3.97 -3.40 25.88
N PHE A 100 4.92 -2.49 25.73
CA PHE A 100 6.33 -2.81 25.58
C PHE A 100 7.18 -1.75 26.32
N PRO A 101 8.32 -2.11 26.92
CA PRO A 101 9.22 -1.19 27.63
C PRO A 101 9.96 -0.23 26.67
N PHE A 102 9.20 0.62 26.00
CA PHE A 102 9.67 1.70 25.14
C PHE A 102 9.48 3.04 25.87
N ASP A 103 10.52 3.86 25.93
CA ASP A 103 10.50 5.17 26.60
C ASP A 103 10.90 6.29 25.62
N PRO A 104 9.95 7.11 25.13
CA PRO A 104 10.26 8.25 24.27
C PRO A 104 11.25 9.26 24.87
N GLY A 105 11.40 9.33 26.20
CA GLY A 105 12.40 10.16 26.87
C GLY A 105 13.85 9.70 26.63
N GLY A 106 14.05 8.48 26.13
CA GLY A 106 15.36 7.96 25.78
C GLY A 106 15.93 8.49 24.45
N PHE A 107 15.16 9.29 23.70
CA PHE A 107 15.64 9.90 22.46
C PHE A 107 16.58 11.07 22.73
N ARG A 108 17.56 11.24 21.83
CA ARG A 108 18.42 12.41 21.78
C ARG A 108 18.70 12.76 20.33
N VAL A 109 18.54 14.02 19.98
CA VAL A 109 18.84 14.56 18.65
C VAL A 109 20.01 15.53 18.77
N SER A 110 21.09 15.26 18.03
CA SER A 110 22.29 16.11 18.01
C SER A 110 22.51 16.71 16.63
N GLN A 111 23.07 17.91 16.59
CA GLN A 111 23.39 18.64 15.38
C GLN A 111 24.68 19.43 15.58
N ASP A 112 25.58 19.38 14.61
CA ASP A 112 26.89 20.02 14.72
C ASP A 112 26.77 21.52 15.02
N GLY A 113 27.46 21.96 16.08
CA GLY A 113 27.47 23.35 16.53
C GLY A 113 26.25 23.77 17.36
N ALA A 114 25.37 22.86 17.73
CA ALA A 114 24.23 23.09 18.62
C ALA A 114 24.26 22.15 19.84
N PRO A 115 23.66 22.54 20.98
CA PRO A 115 23.48 21.62 22.10
C PRO A 115 22.51 20.49 21.73
N ASP A 116 22.73 19.32 22.31
CA ASP A 116 21.82 18.17 22.13
C ASP A 116 20.40 18.51 22.58
N PHE A 117 19.43 18.17 21.73
CA PHE A 117 18.01 18.20 22.06
C PHE A 117 17.60 16.86 22.69
N VAL A 118 17.09 16.94 23.92
CA VAL A 118 16.51 15.79 24.65
C VAL A 118 15.01 16.05 24.79
N PRO A 119 14.14 15.31 24.07
CA PRO A 119 12.71 15.56 24.07
C PRO A 119 12.09 15.38 25.47
N ALA A 120 11.33 16.37 25.90
CA ALA A 120 10.41 16.28 27.02
C ALA A 120 9.06 15.69 26.56
N PRO A 121 8.19 15.22 27.49
CA PRO A 121 6.86 14.73 27.13
C PRO A 121 6.01 15.72 26.32
N ALA A 122 6.21 17.03 26.52
CA ALA A 122 5.49 18.08 25.80
C ALA A 122 5.91 18.23 24.33
N ASP A 123 7.08 17.69 23.96
CA ASP A 123 7.59 17.73 22.58
C ASP A 123 7.01 16.60 21.71
N TRP A 124 6.20 15.72 22.30
CA TRP A 124 5.59 14.60 21.62
C TRP A 124 4.08 14.81 21.43
N VAL A 125 3.61 14.47 20.23
CA VAL A 125 2.18 14.26 19.96
C VAL A 125 1.94 12.77 19.85
N GLU A 126 1.05 12.24 20.69
CA GLU A 126 0.61 10.85 20.58
C GLU A 126 -0.31 10.70 19.36
N ILE A 127 0.11 9.89 18.38
CA ILE A 127 -0.75 9.50 17.26
C ILE A 127 -1.55 8.26 17.67
N SER A 128 -0.89 7.32 18.36
CA SER A 128 -1.53 6.20 19.05
C SER A 128 -1.67 6.50 20.53
N ASP A 129 -2.89 6.35 21.07
CA ASP A 129 -3.18 6.56 22.49
C ASP A 129 -2.28 5.71 23.40
N GLY A 130 -1.52 6.38 24.27
CA GLY A 130 -0.62 5.77 25.24
C GLY A 130 0.81 5.53 24.73
N PHE A 131 1.20 6.14 23.60
CA PHE A 131 2.57 6.12 23.08
C PHE A 131 3.62 6.50 24.14
N LEU A 132 3.40 7.57 24.91
CA LEU A 132 4.31 8.02 25.98
C LEU A 132 4.38 7.06 27.17
N SER A 133 3.40 6.17 27.29
CA SER A 133 3.33 5.16 28.35
C SER A 133 3.78 3.76 27.90
N GLY A 134 4.31 3.62 26.68
CA GLY A 134 4.73 2.33 26.14
C GLY A 134 3.58 1.40 25.78
N LYS A 135 2.37 1.94 25.55
CA LYS A 135 1.22 1.15 25.09
C LYS A 135 1.36 0.82 23.61
N PHE A 136 1.21 -0.46 23.31
CA PHE A 136 1.35 -1.02 21.97
C PHE A 136 0.00 -1.62 21.56
N VAL A 137 -0.31 -1.55 20.27
CA VAL A 137 -1.53 -2.12 19.71
C VAL A 137 -1.18 -3.06 18.56
N MET A 138 -1.97 -4.12 18.42
CA MET A 138 -1.81 -5.08 17.33
C MET A 138 -1.94 -4.37 15.99
N ASN A 139 -1.07 -4.74 15.06
CA ASN A 139 -1.12 -4.24 13.71
C ASN A 139 -2.48 -4.59 13.03
N PRO A 140 -3.18 -3.62 12.40
CA PRO A 140 -4.40 -3.86 11.64
C PRO A 140 -4.23 -4.82 10.46
N GLY A 141 -2.99 -5.03 9.99
CA GLY A 141 -2.63 -6.05 9.00
C GLY A 141 -2.71 -7.48 9.55
N GLY A 142 -2.83 -7.66 10.87
CA GLY A 142 -3.00 -8.94 11.54
C GLY A 142 -1.87 -9.29 12.50
N ALA A 143 -2.08 -10.37 13.27
CA ALA A 143 -1.15 -10.83 14.31
C ALA A 143 0.26 -11.19 13.79
N SER A 144 0.38 -11.58 12.51
CA SER A 144 1.68 -11.84 11.86
C SER A 144 2.55 -10.60 11.69
N TYR A 145 2.02 -9.42 11.97
CA TYR A 145 2.71 -8.13 11.90
C TYR A 145 2.96 -7.53 13.30
N GLY A 146 2.78 -8.31 14.36
CA GLY A 146 3.11 -7.90 15.73
C GLY A 146 2.32 -6.70 16.25
N SER A 147 2.97 -5.93 17.12
CA SER A 147 2.39 -4.74 17.75
C SER A 147 3.32 -3.53 17.63
N GLY A 148 2.74 -2.35 17.60
CA GLY A 148 3.49 -1.09 17.59
C GLY A 148 2.75 0.06 18.24
N SER A 149 3.39 1.22 18.24
CA SER A 149 2.83 2.49 18.68
C SER A 149 3.30 3.62 17.75
N GLU A 150 2.62 4.75 17.74
CA GLU A 150 2.93 5.87 16.84
C GLU A 150 2.97 7.19 17.61
N GLY A 151 4.03 7.97 17.39
CA GLY A 151 4.20 9.30 17.96
C GLY A 151 4.87 10.24 16.97
N LEU A 152 4.72 11.53 17.23
CA LEU A 152 5.37 12.59 16.46
C LEU A 152 6.23 13.42 17.41
N LEU A 153 7.53 13.47 17.13
CA LEU A 153 8.46 14.34 17.84
C LEU A 153 8.53 15.70 17.16
N LEU A 154 8.22 16.76 17.89
CA LEU A 154 8.40 18.14 17.47
C LEU A 154 9.77 18.61 17.94
N MET A 155 10.66 18.94 17.00
CA MET A 155 11.96 19.53 17.34
C MET A 155 11.95 21.06 17.22
N ASP A 156 10.95 21.62 16.53
CA ASP A 156 10.74 23.06 16.32
C ASP A 156 12.08 23.81 16.10
N GLY A 157 12.43 24.79 16.93
CA GLY A 157 13.65 25.60 16.79
C GLY A 157 14.94 24.95 17.27
N HIS A 158 14.89 23.74 17.83
CA HIS A 158 16.06 23.06 18.40
C HIS A 158 16.96 22.43 17.33
N ILE A 159 16.38 21.97 16.21
CA ILE A 159 17.09 21.27 15.13
C ILE A 159 16.72 21.89 13.79
N ASP A 160 17.71 22.30 13.00
CA ASP A 160 17.53 22.69 11.61
C ASP A 160 17.60 21.44 10.73
N ILE A 161 16.44 20.92 10.32
CA ILE A 161 16.35 19.68 9.54
C ILE A 161 17.00 19.78 8.15
N THR A 162 17.38 20.99 7.72
CA THR A 162 18.06 21.22 6.43
C THR A 162 19.57 21.03 6.50
N LYS A 163 20.11 20.83 7.70
CA LYS A 163 21.50 20.43 7.96
C LYS A 163 21.52 18.99 8.47
N PRO A 164 22.65 18.28 8.36
CA PRO A 164 22.78 16.96 8.98
C PRO A 164 22.46 17.00 10.47
N PHE A 165 21.78 15.96 10.95
CA PHE A 165 21.48 15.76 12.36
C PHE A 165 21.45 14.27 12.67
N THR A 166 21.76 13.89 13.90
CA THR A 166 21.78 12.50 14.33
C THR A 166 20.71 12.26 15.37
N VAL A 167 19.89 11.24 15.16
CA VAL A 167 18.92 10.75 16.14
C VAL A 167 19.51 9.52 16.81
N SER A 168 19.50 9.50 18.13
CA SER A 168 19.98 8.37 18.92
C SER A 168 18.93 7.92 19.93
N TYR A 169 18.88 6.62 20.15
CA TYR A 169 17.97 5.96 21.08
C TYR A 169 18.60 4.66 21.57
N ALA A 170 18.67 4.47 22.88
CA ALA A 170 19.16 3.24 23.52
C ALA A 170 20.50 2.72 22.95
N GLY A 171 21.45 3.63 22.73
CA GLY A 171 22.79 3.31 22.22
C GLY A 171 22.89 3.07 20.71
N GLN A 172 21.76 3.07 19.99
CA GLN A 172 21.73 3.09 18.53
C GLN A 172 21.61 4.52 18.02
N SER A 173 22.13 4.79 16.83
CA SER A 173 22.04 6.11 16.21
C SER A 173 21.91 6.02 14.70
N ALA A 174 21.30 7.04 14.10
CA ALA A 174 21.23 7.23 12.67
C ALA A 174 21.34 8.71 12.31
N THR A 175 22.10 9.01 11.27
CA THR A 175 22.30 10.37 10.77
C THR A 175 21.39 10.62 9.58
N PHE A 176 20.64 11.71 9.65
CA PHE A 176 19.85 12.23 8.55
C PHE A 176 20.67 13.27 7.78
N THR A 177 20.66 13.18 6.46
CA THR A 177 21.22 14.20 5.55
C THR A 177 20.18 14.50 4.48
N ILE A 178 19.19 15.31 4.85
CA ILE A 178 18.03 15.57 3.99
C ILE A 178 18.43 16.50 2.85
N ARG A 179 18.33 16.02 1.62
CA ARG A 179 18.66 16.81 0.43
C ARG A 179 17.60 17.88 0.20
N LYS A 180 18.03 19.12 0.01
CA LYS A 180 17.19 20.21 -0.52
C LYS A 180 17.00 20.04 -2.02
N ALA A 181 16.01 19.26 -2.41
CA ALA A 181 15.42 19.33 -3.75
C ALA A 181 14.05 18.63 -3.74
N TYR A 182 13.01 19.38 -3.38
CA TYR A 182 11.73 19.18 -4.06
C TYR A 182 11.57 20.37 -5.00
N VAL A 183 11.86 20.15 -6.28
CA VAL A 183 11.43 21.06 -7.33
C VAL A 183 10.09 20.52 -7.78
N PRO A 184 8.95 21.11 -7.38
CA PRO A 184 7.69 20.77 -8.01
C PRO A 184 7.86 20.99 -9.52
N PRO A 185 7.38 20.07 -10.38
CA PRO A 185 7.54 20.22 -11.82
C PRO A 185 7.02 21.60 -12.25
N ALA A 186 7.85 22.34 -13.00
CA ALA A 186 7.48 23.64 -13.51
C ALA A 186 6.19 23.53 -14.35
N PRO A 187 5.29 24.52 -14.31
CA PRO A 187 4.08 24.51 -15.12
C PRO A 187 4.48 24.58 -16.59
N SER A 188 4.38 23.44 -17.28
CA SER A 188 4.48 23.38 -18.74
C SER A 188 3.36 24.21 -19.35
N THR A 189 3.71 25.38 -19.86
CA THR A 189 2.83 26.27 -20.61
C THR A 189 2.77 25.79 -22.06
N THR A 190 1.85 24.88 -22.34
CA THR A 190 0.95 24.82 -23.52
C THR A 190 0.38 23.42 -23.61
N GLY A 191 -0.96 23.35 -23.54
CA GLY A 191 -1.72 22.13 -23.31
C GLY A 191 -2.41 22.28 -21.97
N ALA A 192 -3.59 22.90 -21.97
CA ALA A 192 -4.43 23.03 -20.79
C ALA A 192 -4.43 21.70 -20.02
N MET A 193 -4.09 21.76 -18.72
CA MET A 193 -4.47 20.70 -17.81
C MET A 193 -5.99 20.63 -17.83
N ALA A 194 -6.53 19.79 -18.70
CA ALA A 194 -7.82 19.20 -18.42
C ALA A 194 -7.60 18.39 -17.15
N SER A 195 -8.03 18.94 -16.02
CA SER A 195 -8.74 18.11 -15.07
C SER A 195 -9.77 17.36 -15.91
N SER A 196 -9.50 16.11 -16.28
CA SER A 196 -10.59 15.23 -16.67
C SER A 196 -11.56 15.31 -15.50
N PRO A 197 -12.84 15.66 -15.74
CA PRO A 197 -13.85 15.47 -14.72
C PRO A 197 -13.65 14.08 -14.15
N ALA A 198 -13.71 13.94 -12.82
CA ALA A 198 -13.94 12.64 -12.23
C ALA A 198 -15.14 12.06 -12.97
N GLN A 199 -14.90 11.07 -13.84
CA GLN A 199 -16.01 10.35 -14.43
C GLN A 199 -16.70 9.67 -13.26
N PRO A 200 -18.02 9.88 -13.08
CA PRO A 200 -18.75 9.17 -12.05
C PRO A 200 -18.52 7.66 -12.25
N PRO A 201 -18.50 6.86 -11.17
CA PRO A 201 -18.47 5.41 -11.29
C PRO A 201 -19.54 4.98 -12.28
N VAL A 202 -19.11 4.32 -13.35
CA VAL A 202 -20.02 3.78 -14.36
C VAL A 202 -20.57 2.47 -13.78
N ASP A 203 -21.87 2.44 -13.51
CA ASP A 203 -22.56 1.17 -13.27
C ASP A 203 -22.53 0.39 -14.59
N VAL A 204 -21.67 -0.62 -14.66
CA VAL A 204 -21.64 -1.55 -15.78
C VAL A 204 -22.69 -2.63 -15.49
N PRO A 205 -23.78 -2.74 -16.28
CA PRO A 205 -24.68 -3.88 -16.17
C PRO A 205 -23.89 -5.14 -16.50
N LEU A 206 -23.84 -6.08 -15.56
CA LEU A 206 -23.30 -7.41 -15.83
C LEU A 206 -24.11 -8.03 -16.99
N PRO A 207 -23.45 -8.62 -18.01
CA PRO A 207 -24.15 -9.17 -19.17
C PRO A 207 -25.26 -10.13 -18.77
N ALA A 208 -26.41 -10.07 -19.43
CA ALA A 208 -27.61 -10.86 -19.12
C ALA A 208 -27.52 -12.36 -19.47
N GLN A 209 -26.33 -12.94 -19.59
CA GLN A 209 -26.13 -14.38 -19.84
C GLN A 209 -24.99 -14.90 -18.95
N VAL A 210 -25.22 -14.91 -17.63
CA VAL A 210 -24.21 -15.26 -16.60
C VAL A 210 -24.26 -16.72 -16.17
N THR A 211 -25.26 -17.51 -16.55
CA THR A 211 -25.35 -18.90 -16.06
C THR A 211 -24.19 -19.77 -16.55
N ASP A 212 -23.83 -19.72 -17.84
CA ASP A 212 -22.75 -20.56 -18.39
C ASP A 212 -21.35 -20.02 -18.05
N LEU A 213 -21.20 -18.69 -17.93
CA LEU A 213 -19.92 -18.06 -17.62
C LEU A 213 -19.55 -18.24 -16.16
N GLN A 214 -20.49 -18.05 -15.25
CA GLN A 214 -20.27 -18.26 -13.82
C GLN A 214 -20.06 -19.74 -13.51
N ASP A 215 -20.78 -20.66 -14.16
CA ASP A 215 -20.50 -22.10 -14.03
C ASP A 215 -19.17 -22.50 -14.66
N ALA A 216 -18.76 -21.94 -15.80
CA ALA A 216 -17.45 -22.21 -16.39
C ALA A 216 -16.30 -21.69 -15.51
N LEU A 217 -16.47 -20.52 -14.90
CA LEU A 217 -15.49 -19.92 -13.98
C LEU A 217 -15.46 -20.61 -12.62
N MET A 218 -16.62 -21.06 -12.14
CA MET A 218 -16.76 -21.71 -10.84
C MET A 218 -16.46 -23.19 -10.92
N THR A 219 -17.09 -23.98 -11.79
CA THR A 219 -17.13 -25.44 -11.71
C THR A 219 -16.15 -26.17 -12.64
N GLY A 220 -15.72 -25.55 -13.74
CA GLY A 220 -14.84 -26.13 -14.74
C GLY A 220 -13.34 -26.02 -14.45
N GLU A 221 -12.52 -26.55 -15.37
CA GLU A 221 -11.07 -26.37 -15.38
C GLU A 221 -10.71 -24.89 -15.55
N PHE A 222 -9.95 -24.35 -14.59
CA PHE A 222 -9.57 -22.94 -14.52
C PHE A 222 -8.17 -22.70 -15.08
N THR A 223 -7.99 -23.04 -16.36
CA THR A 223 -6.70 -22.92 -17.06
C THR A 223 -6.71 -21.77 -18.07
N PRO A 224 -5.53 -21.23 -18.44
CA PRO A 224 -5.44 -20.20 -19.46
C PRO A 224 -6.05 -20.61 -20.81
N GLU A 225 -5.87 -21.86 -21.24
CA GLU A 225 -6.37 -22.38 -22.52
C GLU A 225 -7.90 -22.39 -22.56
N ARG A 226 -8.52 -22.84 -21.47
CA ARG A 226 -9.97 -22.90 -21.38
C ARG A 226 -10.56 -21.50 -21.35
N MET A 227 -9.96 -20.58 -20.57
CA MET A 227 -10.41 -19.20 -20.47
C MET A 227 -10.21 -18.44 -21.80
N ALA A 228 -9.06 -18.62 -22.46
CA ALA A 228 -8.81 -18.05 -23.77
C ALA A 228 -9.85 -18.51 -24.80
N SER A 229 -10.14 -19.82 -24.85
CA SER A 229 -11.19 -20.37 -25.72
C SER A 229 -12.58 -19.83 -25.39
N LEU A 230 -12.92 -19.71 -24.10
CA LEU A 230 -14.24 -19.24 -23.65
C LEU A 230 -14.52 -17.82 -24.12
N PHE A 231 -13.52 -16.94 -24.05
CA PHE A 231 -13.65 -15.53 -24.45
C PHE A 231 -13.21 -15.25 -25.89
N SER A 232 -12.86 -16.28 -26.66
CA SER A 232 -12.29 -16.13 -28.01
C SER A 232 -11.06 -15.20 -28.04
N LEU A 233 -10.19 -15.33 -27.04
CA LEU A 233 -8.96 -14.56 -26.89
C LEU A 233 -7.74 -15.38 -27.32
N PRO A 234 -6.67 -14.72 -27.81
CA PRO A 234 -5.36 -15.35 -27.94
C PRO A 234 -4.85 -15.82 -26.57
N LEU A 235 -4.30 -17.03 -26.51
CA LEU A 235 -3.78 -17.63 -25.28
C LEU A 235 -2.71 -16.76 -24.59
N ALA A 236 -1.86 -16.08 -25.38
CA ALA A 236 -0.81 -15.20 -24.85
C ALA A 236 -1.33 -14.03 -23.99
N LEU A 237 -2.61 -13.66 -24.17
CA LEU A 237 -3.24 -12.56 -23.43
C LEU A 237 -3.94 -13.02 -22.16
N VAL A 238 -4.00 -14.32 -21.89
CA VAL A 238 -4.80 -14.87 -20.79
C VAL A 238 -3.89 -15.62 -19.82
N GLN A 239 -4.05 -15.33 -18.54
CA GLN A 239 -3.36 -16.03 -17.45
C GLN A 239 -4.35 -16.31 -16.32
N THR A 240 -4.13 -17.40 -15.60
CA THR A 240 -4.93 -17.76 -14.41
C THR A 240 -4.03 -17.97 -13.20
N LEU A 241 -4.50 -17.55 -12.03
CA LEU A 241 -3.93 -17.91 -10.73
C LEU A 241 -5.00 -18.64 -9.92
N ASP A 242 -4.60 -19.73 -9.30
CA ASP A 242 -5.39 -20.45 -8.32
C ASP A 242 -4.65 -20.43 -6.98
N ILE A 243 -5.29 -19.85 -5.96
CA ILE A 243 -4.68 -19.54 -4.69
C ILE A 243 -5.50 -20.20 -3.57
N GLY A 244 -4.96 -21.26 -2.99
CA GLY A 244 -5.52 -21.91 -1.82
C GLY A 244 -5.13 -21.20 -0.52
N MET A 245 -6.11 -20.80 0.29
CA MET A 245 -5.89 -20.25 1.63
C MET A 245 -6.84 -20.90 2.64
N HIS A 246 -6.32 -21.71 3.57
CA HIS A 246 -7.05 -22.25 4.73
C HIS A 246 -8.47 -22.79 4.44
N GLY A 247 -8.64 -23.56 3.35
CA GLY A 247 -9.93 -24.13 2.95
C GLY A 247 -10.83 -23.21 2.10
N SER A 248 -10.36 -22.00 1.78
CA SER A 248 -10.93 -21.12 0.76
C SER A 248 -10.05 -21.11 -0.49
N GLU A 249 -10.68 -20.93 -1.64
CA GLU A 249 -10.04 -20.89 -2.96
C GLU A 249 -10.31 -19.53 -3.59
N LEU A 250 -9.24 -18.83 -3.98
CA LEU A 250 -9.31 -17.60 -4.76
C LEU A 250 -8.74 -17.85 -6.15
N ARG A 251 -9.61 -17.72 -7.16
CA ARG A 251 -9.26 -17.81 -8.57
C ARG A 251 -9.16 -16.41 -9.16
N LEU A 252 -8.05 -16.11 -9.82
CA LEU A 252 -7.87 -14.86 -10.54
C LEU A 252 -7.69 -15.16 -12.03
N LEU A 253 -8.54 -14.57 -12.86
CA LEU A 253 -8.36 -14.53 -14.30
C LEU A 253 -7.78 -13.15 -14.67
N LEU A 254 -6.66 -13.17 -15.36
CA LEU A 254 -5.89 -12.00 -15.76
C LEU A 254 -5.86 -11.93 -17.29
N VAL A 255 -6.31 -10.81 -17.85
CA VAL A 255 -6.38 -10.60 -19.30
C VAL A 255 -5.61 -9.34 -19.69
N LEU A 256 -4.55 -9.48 -20.48
CA LEU A 256 -3.81 -8.35 -21.03
C LEU A 256 -4.66 -7.65 -22.11
N LEU A 257 -4.94 -6.36 -21.89
CA LEU A 257 -5.76 -5.54 -22.78
C LEU A 257 -4.95 -5.09 -24.01
N ALA A 258 -4.75 -6.00 -24.95
CA ALA A 258 -4.13 -5.76 -26.26
C ALA A 258 -5.17 -5.72 -27.38
N ALA A 259 -4.77 -5.29 -28.59
CA ALA A 259 -5.70 -5.07 -29.71
C ALA A 259 -6.70 -6.22 -30.00
N PRO A 260 -6.32 -7.51 -29.93
CA PRO A 260 -7.24 -8.63 -30.16
C PRO A 260 -8.42 -8.71 -29.17
N VAL A 261 -8.36 -8.01 -28.03
CA VAL A 261 -9.45 -7.97 -27.04
C VAL A 261 -10.71 -7.29 -27.60
N ARG A 262 -10.58 -6.42 -28.62
CA ARG A 262 -11.73 -5.79 -29.27
C ARG A 262 -12.67 -6.78 -29.95
N ASP A 263 -12.12 -7.91 -30.39
CA ASP A 263 -12.84 -8.96 -31.09
C ASP A 263 -13.27 -10.11 -30.14
N ALA A 264 -13.02 -9.97 -28.84
CA ALA A 264 -13.35 -10.98 -27.84
C ALA A 264 -14.86 -11.09 -27.62
N SER A 265 -15.31 -12.25 -27.14
CA SER A 265 -16.72 -12.53 -26.82
C SER A 265 -17.22 -11.85 -25.53
N PHE A 266 -16.71 -10.65 -25.23
CA PHE A 266 -17.18 -9.82 -24.13
C PHE A 266 -18.48 -9.10 -24.52
N SER A 267 -19.24 -8.68 -23.52
CA SER A 267 -20.44 -7.87 -23.78
C SER A 267 -20.07 -6.50 -24.36
N GLY A 268 -20.97 -5.92 -25.16
CA GLY A 268 -20.75 -4.60 -25.76
C GLY A 268 -20.48 -3.52 -24.70
N ASP A 269 -21.18 -3.57 -23.56
CA ASP A 269 -20.99 -2.62 -22.46
C ASP A 269 -19.62 -2.77 -21.78
N LEU A 270 -19.18 -4.01 -21.56
CA LEU A 270 -17.85 -4.27 -21.01
C LEU A 270 -16.77 -3.80 -21.99
N LEU A 271 -16.89 -4.14 -23.28
CA LEU A 271 -15.95 -3.69 -24.31
C LEU A 271 -15.87 -2.16 -24.39
N ALA A 272 -17.01 -1.47 -24.38
CA ALA A 272 -17.05 -0.02 -24.38
C ALA A 272 -16.33 0.58 -23.16
N SER A 273 -16.46 -0.04 -21.98
CA SER A 273 -15.81 0.43 -20.75
C SER A 273 -14.28 0.27 -20.76
N ILE A 274 -13.78 -0.80 -21.39
CA ILE A 274 -12.34 -1.11 -21.41
C ILE A 274 -11.62 -0.64 -22.68
N ASP A 275 -12.34 -0.30 -23.76
CA ASP A 275 -11.75 0.13 -25.03
C ASP A 275 -10.69 1.24 -24.90
N PRO A 276 -10.89 2.29 -24.05
CA PRO A 276 -9.86 3.31 -23.84
C PRO A 276 -8.57 2.80 -23.21
N LEU A 277 -8.59 1.60 -22.63
CA LEU A 277 -7.46 0.94 -21.97
C LEU A 277 -6.79 -0.10 -22.87
N ILE A 278 -7.44 -0.51 -23.97
CA ILE A 278 -6.89 -1.49 -24.90
C ILE A 278 -5.70 -0.90 -25.65
N GLY A 279 -4.57 -1.60 -25.62
CA GLY A 279 -3.29 -1.19 -26.20
C GLY A 279 -2.40 -0.39 -25.24
N THR A 280 -2.87 -0.09 -24.03
CA THR A 280 -2.07 0.61 -23.00
C THR A 280 -1.20 -0.34 -22.16
N GLY A 281 -1.32 -1.65 -22.39
CA GLY A 281 -0.71 -2.67 -21.57
C GLY A 281 -1.48 -3.02 -20.30
N ALA A 282 -2.59 -2.34 -20.02
CA ALA A 282 -3.43 -2.61 -18.86
C ALA A 282 -3.86 -4.09 -18.76
N VAL A 283 -4.04 -4.58 -17.54
CA VAL A 283 -4.44 -5.98 -17.27
C VAL A 283 -5.79 -5.98 -16.59
N MET A 284 -6.80 -6.54 -17.24
CA MET A 284 -8.11 -6.80 -16.62
C MET A 284 -8.02 -7.99 -15.68
N VAL A 285 -8.71 -7.90 -14.55
CA VAL A 285 -8.70 -8.86 -13.45
C VAL A 285 -10.12 -9.25 -13.09
N TRP A 286 -10.37 -10.56 -13.01
CA TRP A 286 -11.56 -11.13 -12.39
C TRP A 286 -11.17 -12.03 -11.23
N ALA A 287 -11.62 -11.67 -10.04
CA ALA A 287 -11.42 -12.42 -8.82
C ALA A 287 -12.71 -13.16 -8.45
N ILE A 288 -12.57 -14.47 -8.20
CA ILE A 288 -13.70 -15.41 -8.11
C ILE A 288 -13.44 -16.39 -6.97
N SER A 289 -14.48 -16.71 -6.19
CA SER A 289 -14.39 -17.73 -5.14
C SER A 289 -15.69 -18.50 -4.97
N ARG A 290 -15.60 -19.84 -4.90
CA ARG A 290 -16.77 -20.70 -4.67
C ARG A 290 -17.34 -20.54 -3.26
N ALA A 291 -16.48 -20.56 -2.25
CA ALA A 291 -16.86 -20.49 -0.83
C ALA A 291 -16.71 -19.09 -0.23
N GLY A 292 -16.20 -18.15 -1.00
CA GLY A 292 -15.76 -16.84 -0.53
C GLY A 292 -14.30 -16.89 -0.10
N SER A 293 -13.56 -15.82 -0.36
CA SER A 293 -12.14 -15.72 -0.01
C SER A 293 -11.72 -14.28 0.22
N ALA A 294 -10.71 -14.08 1.07
CA ALA A 294 -10.12 -12.76 1.28
C ALA A 294 -9.52 -12.25 -0.04
N PHE A 295 -9.83 -11.00 -0.38
CA PHE A 295 -9.36 -10.39 -1.61
C PHE A 295 -9.13 -8.91 -1.42
N THR A 296 -8.01 -8.42 -1.96
CA THR A 296 -7.73 -7.00 -2.02
C THR A 296 -6.93 -6.70 -3.28
N PRO A 297 -7.35 -5.74 -4.12
CA PRO A 297 -6.59 -5.40 -5.32
C PRO A 297 -5.22 -4.79 -5.00
N TRP A 298 -5.02 -4.33 -3.77
CA TRP A 298 -3.75 -3.80 -3.29
C TRP A 298 -2.66 -4.88 -3.09
N SER A 299 -3.02 -6.15 -3.19
CA SER A 299 -2.05 -7.26 -3.21
C SER A 299 -1.41 -7.49 -4.58
N PHE A 300 -1.84 -6.75 -5.62
CA PHE A 300 -1.22 -6.83 -6.94
C PHE A 300 0.08 -6.03 -7.03
N PHE A 301 1.05 -6.58 -7.75
CA PHE A 301 2.19 -5.83 -8.27
C PHE A 301 2.72 -6.45 -9.56
N ILE A 302 3.51 -5.69 -10.31
CA ILE A 302 4.14 -6.13 -11.55
C ILE A 302 5.63 -6.28 -11.32
N GLN A 303 6.28 -7.24 -11.96
CA GLN A 303 7.73 -7.29 -12.01
C GLN A 303 8.20 -7.37 -13.47
N GLN A 304 9.14 -6.52 -13.85
CA GLN A 304 9.78 -6.57 -15.16
C GLN A 304 11.27 -6.24 -15.02
N ASN A 305 12.13 -7.06 -15.63
CA ASN A 305 13.59 -6.91 -15.57
C ASN A 305 14.13 -6.75 -14.12
N GLY A 306 13.58 -7.54 -13.18
CA GLY A 306 13.93 -7.48 -11.75
C GLY A 306 13.38 -6.26 -11.01
N THR A 307 12.70 -5.33 -11.68
CA THR A 307 12.05 -4.15 -11.06
C THR A 307 10.62 -4.46 -10.70
N ASN A 308 10.20 -4.18 -9.46
CA ASN A 308 8.83 -4.33 -9.01
C ASN A 308 8.06 -3.00 -9.12
N TYR A 309 6.94 -3.00 -9.84
CA TYR A 309 5.99 -1.89 -9.97
C TYR A 309 4.74 -2.20 -9.16
N VAL A 310 4.58 -1.49 -8.05
CA VAL A 310 3.56 -1.70 -7.03
C VAL A 310 2.52 -0.57 -7.08
N PHE A 311 1.25 -0.87 -6.84
CA PHE A 311 0.13 0.09 -7.00
C PHE A 311 -0.28 0.75 -5.67
N PHE A 312 -0.39 2.08 -5.63
CA PHE A 312 -0.70 2.85 -4.40
C PHE A 312 -1.75 3.94 -4.59
N SER A 313 -2.37 3.99 -5.76
CA SER A 313 -3.39 4.98 -6.08
C SER A 313 -4.56 4.29 -6.73
N ASP A 314 -5.76 4.74 -6.40
CA ASP A 314 -7.01 4.36 -7.08
C ASP A 314 -6.90 4.57 -8.59
N THR A 315 -6.10 5.55 -9.03
CA THR A 315 -5.82 5.83 -10.46
C THR A 315 -5.05 4.72 -11.16
N SER A 316 -4.40 3.82 -10.41
CA SER A 316 -3.78 2.60 -10.96
C SER A 316 -4.80 1.55 -11.34
N PHE A 317 -6.08 1.77 -11.01
CA PHE A 317 -7.14 0.82 -11.29
C PHE A 317 -8.33 1.49 -12.00
N VAL A 318 -9.13 0.65 -12.64
CA VAL A 318 -10.50 0.99 -13.06
C VAL A 318 -11.41 -0.05 -12.44
N GLU A 319 -12.43 0.39 -11.69
CA GLU A 319 -13.41 -0.53 -11.14
C GLU A 319 -14.38 -0.98 -12.25
N LEU A 320 -14.51 -2.29 -12.44
CA LEU A 320 -15.53 -2.86 -13.33
C LEU A 320 -16.71 -3.41 -12.52
N THR A 321 -16.46 -3.83 -11.28
CA THR A 321 -17.51 -4.05 -10.27
C THR A 321 -17.46 -2.95 -9.23
N PRO A 322 -18.62 -2.50 -8.71
CA PRO A 322 -18.67 -1.52 -7.64
C PRO A 322 -17.79 -1.91 -6.46
N ARG A 323 -16.99 -0.96 -5.97
CA ARG A 323 -16.13 -1.11 -4.78
C ARG A 323 -14.98 -2.11 -4.95
N PHE A 324 -14.57 -2.46 -6.17
CA PHE A 324 -13.39 -3.29 -6.41
C PHE A 324 -12.18 -2.86 -5.58
N LEU A 325 -11.86 -1.55 -5.55
CA LEU A 325 -10.74 -0.96 -4.80
C LEU A 325 -10.88 -1.08 -3.28
N ARG A 326 -12.11 -1.27 -2.79
CA ARG A 326 -12.44 -1.40 -1.37
C ARG A 326 -12.85 -2.82 -1.00
N ALA A 327 -12.75 -3.76 -1.92
CA ALA A 327 -13.04 -5.16 -1.65
C ALA A 327 -12.06 -5.68 -0.60
N LYS A 328 -12.60 -6.41 0.38
CA LYS A 328 -11.83 -7.15 1.38
C LYS A 328 -12.00 -8.66 1.21
N GLU A 329 -12.97 -9.05 0.41
CA GLU A 329 -13.33 -10.42 0.10
C GLU A 329 -13.96 -10.48 -1.30
N VAL A 330 -13.84 -11.64 -1.94
CA VAL A 330 -14.76 -12.06 -2.99
C VAL A 330 -15.86 -12.87 -2.31
N PRO A 331 -17.13 -12.44 -2.34
CA PRO A 331 -18.21 -13.22 -1.77
C PRO A 331 -18.37 -14.57 -2.50
N ALA A 332 -18.84 -15.58 -1.78
CA ALA A 332 -19.13 -16.90 -2.35
C ALA A 332 -20.06 -16.77 -3.57
N GLY A 333 -19.70 -17.41 -4.68
CA GLY A 333 -20.50 -17.35 -5.89
C GLY A 333 -20.27 -16.09 -6.73
N GLN A 334 -19.65 -15.03 -6.21
CA GLN A 334 -19.59 -13.74 -6.90
C GLN A 334 -18.25 -13.51 -7.62
N VAL A 335 -18.28 -12.54 -8.54
CA VAL A 335 -17.10 -12.05 -9.26
C VAL A 335 -16.84 -10.61 -8.84
N VAL A 336 -15.57 -10.31 -8.54
CA VAL A 336 -15.08 -8.94 -8.29
C VAL A 336 -14.10 -8.60 -9.41
N ALA A 337 -14.34 -7.50 -10.11
CA ALA A 337 -13.69 -7.16 -11.37
C ALA A 337 -13.08 -5.76 -11.39
N GLY A 338 -11.91 -5.64 -11.99
CA GLY A 338 -11.26 -4.35 -12.22
C GLY A 338 -10.20 -4.43 -13.31
N VAL A 339 -9.61 -3.30 -13.67
CA VAL A 339 -8.48 -3.21 -14.60
C VAL A 339 -7.31 -2.57 -13.88
N ILE A 340 -6.14 -3.22 -13.93
CA ILE A 340 -4.86 -2.69 -13.50
C ILE A 340 -4.27 -1.88 -14.65
N ARG A 341 -4.02 -0.59 -14.44
CA ARG A 341 -3.26 0.24 -15.37
C ARG A 341 -1.77 0.04 -15.10
N LEU A 342 -1.02 -0.38 -16.12
CA LEU A 342 0.42 -0.48 -15.99
C LEU A 342 1.04 0.91 -15.80
N GLN A 343 2.08 0.96 -14.96
CA GLN A 343 2.82 2.20 -14.73
C GLN A 343 3.66 2.53 -15.97
N LYS A 344 3.95 3.83 -16.18
CA LYS A 344 4.69 4.35 -17.34
C LYS A 344 6.06 3.68 -17.58
N GLY A 345 6.65 3.07 -16.55
CA GLY A 345 7.93 2.35 -16.66
C GLY A 345 7.82 0.89 -17.07
N VAL A 346 6.62 0.31 -17.12
CA VAL A 346 6.41 -1.06 -17.60
C VAL A 346 6.21 -1.03 -19.10
N ASP A 347 7.06 -1.73 -19.84
CA ASP A 347 6.86 -1.95 -21.26
C ASP A 347 6.05 -3.22 -21.47
N ALA A 348 4.78 -3.06 -21.84
CA ALA A 348 3.88 -4.18 -22.04
C ALA A 348 4.21 -5.06 -23.26
N SER A 349 5.15 -4.65 -24.11
CA SER A 349 5.66 -5.46 -25.25
C SER A 349 6.83 -6.37 -24.87
N VAL A 350 7.32 -6.26 -23.63
CA VAL A 350 8.41 -7.08 -23.07
C VAL A 350 7.83 -7.96 -21.98
N GLU A 351 8.45 -9.12 -21.72
CA GLU A 351 8.04 -10.03 -20.64
C GLU A 351 7.86 -9.26 -19.31
N PHE A 352 6.72 -9.47 -18.65
CA PHE A 352 6.49 -9.00 -17.30
C PHE A 352 5.67 -10.01 -16.50
N LYS A 353 5.82 -9.98 -15.18
CA LYS A 353 5.07 -10.84 -14.26
C LYS A 353 4.03 -10.03 -13.53
N VAL A 354 2.83 -10.57 -13.40
CA VAL A 354 1.79 -10.05 -12.49
C VAL A 354 1.80 -10.93 -11.26
N PHE A 355 2.02 -10.33 -10.10
CA PHE A 355 1.97 -10.99 -8.81
C PHE A 355 0.67 -10.64 -8.08
N TYR A 356 0.16 -11.61 -7.32
CA TYR A 356 -0.83 -11.41 -6.28
C TYR A 356 -0.35 -12.08 -5.00
N GLY A 357 0.06 -11.27 -4.02
CA GLY A 357 0.78 -11.76 -2.84
C GLY A 357 2.10 -12.42 -3.25
N THR A 358 2.25 -13.72 -2.97
CA THR A 358 3.44 -14.51 -3.33
C THR A 358 3.30 -15.31 -4.62
N ASN A 359 2.11 -15.33 -5.23
CA ASN A 359 1.85 -16.07 -6.47
C ASN A 359 2.02 -15.15 -7.68
N SER A 360 2.43 -15.69 -8.82
CA SER A 360 2.66 -14.89 -10.03
C SER A 360 2.35 -15.64 -11.31
N VAL A 361 1.98 -14.88 -12.33
CA VAL A 361 1.93 -15.32 -13.73
C VAL A 361 2.82 -14.43 -14.58
N THR A 362 3.27 -14.97 -15.71
CA THR A 362 4.10 -14.23 -16.67
C THR A 362 3.27 -13.94 -17.91
N PHE A 363 3.30 -12.68 -18.37
CA PHE A 363 2.83 -12.30 -19.70
C PHE A 363 4.03 -12.15 -20.64
N ASN A 364 3.95 -12.85 -21.76
CA ASN A 364 4.87 -12.73 -22.87
C ASN A 364 4.09 -12.16 -24.06
N ALA A 365 4.01 -10.83 -24.13
CA ALA A 365 3.36 -10.14 -25.23
C ALA A 365 4.32 -10.06 -26.43
N GLN A 366 4.59 -11.21 -27.05
CA GLN A 366 5.19 -11.30 -28.39
C GLN A 366 4.16 -11.82 -29.39
#